data_AF-A0A2V6G9K3-F1
#
_entry.id   AF-A0A2V6G9K3-F1
#
_cell.length_a   1.000
_cell.length_b   1.000
_cell.length_c   1.000
_cell.angle_alpha   90.00
_cell.angle_beta   90.00
_cell.angle_gamma   90.00
#
_symmetry.space_group_name_H-M   'P 1'
#
loop_
_entity.id
_entity.type
_entity.pdbx_description
1 polymer ?
#
loop_
_entity_poly.entity_id
_entity_poly.type
_entity_poly.pdbx_seq_one_letter_code
_entity_poly.pdbx_strand_id
1 'polypeptide(L)'
;MYNLTPTQQALLRSIVEKVRTEQMPEEFTFMWGTEGGFLHFKGAPGFYPAPDVTKGALDALAANDLLHIRTEPGDKFGARYCTLTGKAYEAVDSNFATPDTSFVCHLTPLADITALDAELKHRCLPILGAGAADPKLWDSAVRTAGVILEERLRDVGMVTDPHAVGQDLVNRVFGKTGTLAGKFAHDAEREGHRDLYAGVVGAFRNPSAHRLVDPTPHEGGAFIVFVNLLLKKLDDLR
;
A
#
# COMPACT_ATOMS: atom_id res chain seq x y z
N MET A 1 14.03 -1.28 -19.25
CA MET A 1 13.88 -1.61 -17.82
C MET A 1 15.24 -2.05 -17.33
N TYR A 2 15.77 -1.43 -16.27
CA TYR A 2 17.12 -1.70 -15.79
C TYR A 2 17.16 -3.02 -15.02
N ASN A 3 18.12 -3.89 -15.33
CA ASN A 3 18.31 -5.15 -14.62
C ASN A 3 19.20 -4.91 -13.40
N LEU A 4 18.65 -4.25 -12.39
CA LEU A 4 19.34 -3.88 -11.16
C LEU A 4 18.54 -4.28 -9.93
N THR A 5 19.23 -4.80 -8.92
CA THR A 5 18.65 -5.05 -7.59
C THR A 5 18.38 -3.74 -6.85
N PRO A 6 17.52 -3.73 -5.81
CA PRO A 6 17.29 -2.52 -4.99
C PRO A 6 18.58 -1.89 -4.44
N THR A 7 19.54 -2.72 -4.01
CA THR A 7 20.84 -2.25 -3.51
C THR A 7 21.68 -1.59 -4.59
N GLN A 8 21.67 -2.11 -5.82
CA GLN A 8 22.39 -1.50 -6.96
C GLN A 8 21.73 -0.18 -7.40
N GLN A 9 20.40 -0.11 -7.37
CA GLN A 9 19.66 1.14 -7.62
C GLN A 9 19.99 2.19 -6.55
N ALA A 10 20.02 1.80 -5.28
CA ALA A 10 20.39 2.69 -4.17
C ALA A 10 21.84 3.20 -4.30
N LEU A 11 22.77 2.33 -4.69
CA LEU A 11 24.15 2.72 -4.99
C LEU A 11 24.22 3.79 -6.08
N LEU A 12 23.52 3.59 -7.21
CA LEU A 12 23.52 4.57 -8.29
C LEU A 12 22.91 5.91 -7.87
N ARG A 13 21.82 5.90 -7.09
CA ARG A 13 21.21 7.12 -6.53
C ARG A 13 22.22 7.91 -5.70
N SER A 14 22.93 7.22 -4.81
CA SER A 14 23.94 7.84 -3.95
C SER A 14 25.09 8.46 -4.75
N ILE A 15 25.55 7.77 -5.81
CA ILE A 15 26.58 8.29 -6.72
C ILE A 15 26.07 9.54 -7.45
N VAL A 16 24.89 9.47 -8.08
CA VAL A 16 24.28 10.59 -8.83
C VAL A 16 24.05 11.80 -7.92
N GLU A 17 23.58 11.58 -6.69
CA GLU A 17 23.35 12.63 -5.70
C GLU A 17 24.66 13.33 -5.30
N LYS A 18 25.73 12.57 -5.03
CA LYS A 18 27.06 13.13 -4.73
C LYS A 18 27.61 13.98 -5.86
N VAL A 19 27.36 13.58 -7.12
CA VAL A 19 27.77 14.38 -8.28
C VAL A 19 26.91 15.64 -8.42
N ARG A 20 25.58 15.52 -8.29
CA ARG A 20 24.65 16.67 -8.38
C ARG A 20 24.91 17.73 -7.31
N THR A 21 25.35 17.31 -6.14
CA THR A 21 25.67 18.19 -5.01
C THR A 21 27.12 18.68 -5.02
N GLU A 22 27.84 18.47 -6.13
CA GLU A 22 29.24 18.88 -6.33
C GLU A 22 30.22 18.30 -5.29
N GLN A 23 29.82 17.23 -4.57
CA GLN A 23 30.67 16.55 -3.59
C GLN A 23 31.66 15.58 -4.24
N MET A 24 31.42 15.21 -5.50
CA MET A 24 32.22 14.24 -6.25
C MET A 24 32.13 14.54 -7.75
N PRO A 25 33.22 14.45 -8.52
CA PRO A 25 33.16 14.55 -9.97
C PRO A 25 32.52 13.30 -10.62
N GLU A 26 32.14 13.41 -11.89
CA GLU A 26 31.60 12.28 -12.69
C GLU A 26 32.62 11.15 -12.93
N GLU A 27 33.91 11.44 -12.75
CA GLU A 27 35.02 10.48 -12.83
C GLU A 27 35.55 10.13 -11.44
N PHE A 28 35.46 8.87 -11.05
CA PHE A 28 35.89 8.39 -9.74
C PHE A 28 36.43 6.97 -9.82
N THR A 29 37.15 6.54 -8.79
CA THR A 29 37.80 5.24 -8.72
C THR A 29 37.32 4.49 -7.48
N PHE A 30 36.90 3.25 -7.68
CA PHE A 30 36.71 2.29 -6.59
C PHE A 30 37.88 1.32 -6.52
N MET A 31 38.37 1.03 -5.32
CA MET A 31 39.39 0.00 -5.04
C MET A 31 38.92 -0.89 -3.90
N TRP A 32 39.47 -2.09 -3.79
CA TRP A 32 39.11 -3.03 -2.72
C TRP A 32 40.35 -3.49 -1.98
N GLY A 33 40.29 -3.39 -0.65
CA GLY A 33 41.26 -3.96 0.27
C GLY A 33 40.66 -5.08 1.11
N THR A 34 41.39 -5.51 2.13
CA THR A 34 40.93 -6.53 3.09
C THR A 34 39.74 -6.07 3.94
N GLU A 35 39.55 -4.76 4.07
CA GLU A 35 38.47 -4.14 4.86
C GLU A 35 37.25 -3.71 4.03
N GLY A 36 37.23 -4.01 2.73
CA GLY A 36 36.12 -3.69 1.83
C GLY A 36 36.49 -2.69 0.73
N GLY A 37 35.45 -2.05 0.16
CA GLY A 37 35.58 -1.08 -0.91
C GLY A 37 35.98 0.32 -0.41
N PHE A 38 36.74 1.05 -1.24
CA PHE A 38 37.17 2.42 -1.01
C PHE A 38 36.92 3.25 -2.26
N LEU A 39 36.40 4.46 -2.09
CA LEU A 39 36.15 5.44 -3.13
C LEU A 39 37.23 6.52 -3.11
N HIS A 40 37.73 6.87 -4.28
CA HIS A 40 38.67 7.98 -4.50
C HIS A 40 38.27 8.76 -5.74
N PHE A 41 38.54 10.07 -5.76
CA PHE A 41 38.35 10.91 -6.94
C PHE A 41 39.31 12.09 -6.89
N LYS A 42 39.51 12.75 -8.04
CA LYS A 42 40.41 13.89 -8.13
C LYS A 42 39.93 15.03 -7.23
N GLY A 43 40.80 15.51 -6.35
CA GLY A 43 40.49 16.56 -5.38
C GLY A 43 40.01 16.04 -4.01
N ALA A 44 39.85 14.73 -3.85
CA ALA A 44 39.58 14.13 -2.55
C ALA A 44 40.79 14.29 -1.60
N PRO A 45 40.59 14.64 -0.31
CA PRO A 45 41.64 14.68 0.69
C PRO A 45 42.16 13.29 1.09
N GLY A 46 41.51 12.21 0.65
CA GLY A 46 41.88 10.83 0.93
C GLY A 46 40.89 9.82 0.36
N PHE A 47 40.97 8.58 0.86
CA PHE A 47 40.05 7.50 0.49
C PHE A 47 38.82 7.50 1.39
N TYR A 48 37.64 7.40 0.78
CA TYR A 48 36.37 7.28 1.51
C TYR A 48 35.97 5.80 1.64
N PRO A 49 35.62 5.33 2.84
CA PRO A 49 35.16 3.96 3.01
C PRO A 49 33.83 3.74 2.29
N ALA A 50 33.73 2.63 1.56
CA ALA A 50 32.54 2.19 0.86
C ALA A 50 32.41 0.66 1.01
N PRO A 51 32.28 0.14 2.25
CA PRO A 51 32.37 -1.28 2.55
C PRO A 51 31.31 -2.13 1.83
N ASP A 52 30.15 -1.53 1.55
CA ASP A 52 29.01 -2.21 0.91
C ASP A 52 29.07 -2.21 -0.63
N VAL A 53 30.03 -1.49 -1.22
CA VAL A 53 30.16 -1.41 -2.68
C VAL A 53 30.99 -2.59 -3.17
N THR A 54 30.35 -3.52 -3.86
CA THR A 54 31.00 -4.70 -4.44
C THR A 54 31.39 -4.48 -5.90
N LYS A 55 32.38 -5.23 -6.39
CA LYS A 55 32.75 -5.26 -7.82
C LYS A 55 31.55 -5.61 -8.70
N GLY A 56 30.77 -6.62 -8.29
CA GLY A 56 29.57 -7.05 -9.01
C GLY A 56 28.46 -5.97 -9.08
N ALA A 57 28.36 -5.10 -8.06
CA ALA A 57 27.44 -3.97 -8.13
C ALA A 57 27.84 -2.97 -9.22
N LEU A 58 29.13 -2.64 -9.32
CA LEU A 58 29.63 -1.76 -10.38
C LEU A 58 29.56 -2.41 -11.76
N ASP A 59 29.91 -3.69 -11.87
CA ASP A 59 29.81 -4.44 -13.13
C ASP A 59 28.34 -4.50 -13.62
N ALA A 60 27.36 -4.62 -12.71
CA ALA A 60 25.93 -4.56 -13.05
C ALA A 60 25.49 -3.16 -13.53
N LEU A 61 25.98 -2.09 -12.91
CA LEU A 61 25.73 -0.72 -13.38
C LEU A 61 26.34 -0.49 -14.77
N ALA A 62 27.55 -0.99 -15.01
CA ALA A 62 28.19 -0.91 -16.33
C ALA A 62 27.48 -1.74 -17.40
N ALA A 63 26.98 -2.93 -17.06
CA ALA A 63 26.19 -3.76 -17.96
C ALA A 63 24.85 -3.12 -18.38
N ASN A 64 24.38 -2.10 -17.65
CA ASN A 64 23.21 -1.30 -18.00
C ASN A 64 23.58 0.04 -18.66
N ASP A 65 24.83 0.23 -19.10
CA ASP A 65 25.40 1.48 -19.64
C ASP A 65 25.31 2.69 -18.69
N LEU A 66 25.21 2.46 -17.38
CA LEU A 66 25.07 3.53 -16.38
C LEU A 66 26.43 4.02 -15.87
N LEU A 67 27.45 3.16 -15.98
CA LEU A 67 28.84 3.49 -15.72
C LEU A 67 29.70 2.99 -16.87
N HIS A 68 30.64 3.82 -17.31
CA HIS A 68 31.79 3.32 -18.07
C HIS A 68 32.85 2.87 -17.08
N ILE A 69 33.35 1.64 -17.21
CA ILE A 69 34.38 1.09 -16.32
C ILE A 69 35.63 0.75 -17.13
N ARG A 70 36.76 1.34 -16.73
CA ARG A 70 38.09 0.99 -17.22
C ARG A 70 38.87 0.25 -16.12
N THR A 71 39.66 -0.73 -16.55
CA THR A 71 40.55 -1.52 -15.70
C THR A 71 41.96 -1.46 -16.25
N GLU A 72 42.97 -1.36 -15.38
CA GLU A 72 44.36 -1.29 -15.81
C GLU A 72 45.04 -2.68 -15.75
N PRO A 73 45.76 -3.09 -16.81
CA PRO A 73 46.50 -4.34 -16.81
C PRO A 73 47.56 -4.37 -15.71
N GLY A 74 47.54 -5.41 -14.88
CA GLY A 74 48.52 -5.61 -13.80
C GLY A 74 48.17 -4.96 -12.46
N ASP A 75 46.99 -4.33 -12.34
CA ASP A 75 46.53 -3.79 -11.07
C ASP A 75 46.20 -4.90 -10.05
N LYS A 76 46.92 -4.87 -8.92
CA LYS A 76 46.79 -5.84 -7.82
C LYS A 76 45.62 -5.53 -6.89
N PHE A 77 45.08 -4.30 -6.92
CA PHE A 77 43.99 -3.86 -6.05
C PHE A 77 42.61 -3.97 -6.72
N GLY A 78 42.59 -4.35 -8.00
CA GLY A 78 41.36 -4.56 -8.78
C GLY A 78 40.51 -3.29 -8.87
N ALA A 79 41.16 -2.14 -8.98
CA ALA A 79 40.57 -0.83 -9.14
C ALA A 79 39.66 -0.79 -10.37
N ARG A 80 38.56 -0.07 -10.21
CA ARG A 80 37.62 0.29 -11.29
C ARG A 80 37.66 1.79 -11.43
N TYR A 81 38.12 2.27 -12.58
CA TYR A 81 38.02 3.67 -12.96
C TYR A 81 36.67 3.85 -13.63
N CYS A 82 35.78 4.57 -12.95
CA CYS A 82 34.38 4.73 -13.32
C CYS A 82 34.12 6.13 -13.87
N THR A 83 33.34 6.21 -14.93
CA THR A 83 32.76 7.46 -15.43
C THR A 83 31.25 7.32 -15.49
N LEU A 84 30.53 8.24 -14.85
CA LEU A 84 29.08 8.27 -14.87
C LEU A 84 28.57 8.66 -16.27
N THR A 85 27.51 8.02 -16.75
CA THR A 85 26.94 8.31 -18.07
C THR A 85 25.65 9.14 -17.94
N GLY A 86 25.23 9.81 -19.03
CA GLY A 86 23.93 10.50 -19.07
C GLY A 86 22.74 9.59 -18.73
N LYS A 87 22.82 8.31 -19.13
CA LYS A 87 21.80 7.29 -18.83
C LYS A 87 21.65 7.04 -17.32
N ALA A 88 22.71 7.22 -16.53
CA ALA A 88 22.60 7.08 -15.07
C ALA A 88 21.67 8.12 -14.45
N TYR A 89 21.73 9.37 -14.94
CA TYR A 89 20.85 10.44 -14.50
C TYR A 89 19.42 10.18 -14.93
N GLU A 90 19.21 9.81 -16.20
CA GLU A 90 17.89 9.43 -16.71
C GLU A 90 17.29 8.27 -15.90
N ALA A 91 18.09 7.25 -15.59
CA ALA A 91 17.67 6.11 -14.77
C ALA A 91 17.24 6.51 -13.37
N VAL A 92 17.99 7.39 -12.70
CA VAL A 92 17.63 7.86 -11.36
C VAL A 92 16.39 8.75 -11.40
N ASP A 93 16.30 9.67 -12.36
CA ASP A 93 15.19 10.61 -12.50
C ASP A 93 13.88 9.92 -12.87
N SER A 94 13.94 8.88 -13.69
CA SER A 94 12.77 8.07 -14.04
C SER A 94 12.42 7.04 -12.96
N ASN A 95 13.07 7.07 -11.79
CA ASN A 95 12.95 6.04 -10.76
C ASN A 95 13.13 4.62 -11.34
N PHE A 96 14.13 4.45 -12.19
CA PHE A 96 14.45 3.22 -12.93
C PHE A 96 13.31 2.70 -13.83
N ALA A 97 12.36 3.57 -14.19
CA ALA A 97 11.14 3.24 -14.93
C ALA A 97 10.32 2.14 -14.23
N THR A 98 10.39 2.09 -12.89
CA THR A 98 9.57 1.17 -12.10
C THR A 98 8.11 1.64 -12.17
N PRO A 99 7.16 0.75 -12.55
CA PRO A 99 5.75 1.06 -12.43
C PRO A 99 5.43 1.38 -10.96
N ASP A 100 4.71 2.47 -10.72
CA ASP A 100 4.15 2.72 -9.40
C ASP A 100 3.14 1.61 -9.08
N THR A 101 3.49 0.70 -8.18
CA THR A 101 2.62 -0.39 -7.72
C THR A 101 1.96 -0.08 -6.38
N SER A 102 2.05 1.16 -5.88
CA SER A 102 1.40 1.55 -4.62
C SER A 102 -0.10 1.30 -4.67
N PHE A 103 -0.73 1.47 -5.84
CA PHE A 103 -2.15 1.17 -6.05
C PHE A 103 -2.56 -0.27 -5.72
N VAL A 104 -1.63 -1.24 -5.75
CA VAL A 104 -1.95 -2.66 -5.50
C VAL A 104 -2.45 -2.86 -4.07
N CYS A 105 -1.98 -2.07 -3.10
CA CYS A 105 -2.49 -2.14 -1.73
C CYS A 105 -3.95 -1.66 -1.63
N HIS A 106 -4.39 -0.80 -2.55
CA HIS A 106 -5.78 -0.33 -2.64
C HIS A 106 -6.68 -1.29 -3.44
N LEU A 107 -6.12 -2.10 -4.33
CA LEU A 107 -6.85 -3.11 -5.10
C LEU A 107 -6.97 -4.45 -4.37
N THR A 108 -6.07 -4.73 -3.43
CA THR A 108 -6.11 -5.94 -2.64
C THR A 108 -7.02 -5.71 -1.44
N PRO A 109 -8.13 -6.44 -1.28
CA PRO A 109 -9.17 -6.09 -0.32
C PRO A 109 -8.71 -5.97 1.13
N LEU A 110 -7.54 -6.48 1.52
CA LEU A 110 -7.06 -6.31 2.91
C LEU A 110 -5.56 -5.98 2.99
N ALA A 111 -4.95 -5.46 1.93
CA ALA A 111 -3.51 -5.18 1.95
C ALA A 111 -3.13 -4.04 2.91
N ASP A 112 -4.00 -3.06 3.09
CA ASP A 112 -3.82 -2.04 4.11
C ASP A 112 -4.97 -2.06 5.14
N ILE A 113 -4.74 -2.78 6.23
CA ILE A 113 -5.68 -2.85 7.35
C ILE A 113 -5.62 -1.63 8.28
N THR A 114 -4.65 -0.72 8.14
CA THR A 114 -4.48 0.41 9.06
C THR A 114 -5.66 1.38 8.98
N ALA A 115 -6.18 1.57 7.76
CA ALA A 115 -7.30 2.46 7.44
C ALA A 115 -8.69 1.84 7.67
N LEU A 116 -8.76 0.61 8.20
CA LEU A 116 -10.02 -0.02 8.61
C LEU A 116 -10.56 0.59 9.90
N ASP A 117 -11.89 0.66 10.00
CA ASP A 117 -12.64 1.01 11.20
C ASP A 117 -12.20 0.15 12.40
N ALA A 118 -12.19 0.77 13.59
CA ALA A 118 -11.69 0.15 14.81
C ALA A 118 -12.48 -1.12 15.19
N GLU A 119 -13.81 -1.13 15.03
CA GLU A 119 -14.64 -2.29 15.34
C GLU A 119 -14.41 -3.41 14.34
N LEU A 120 -14.25 -3.10 13.04
CA LEU A 120 -13.88 -4.10 12.03
C LEU A 120 -12.53 -4.75 12.37
N LYS A 121 -11.53 -3.94 12.74
CA LYS A 121 -10.22 -4.46 13.16
C LYS A 121 -10.34 -5.36 14.38
N HIS A 122 -11.08 -4.92 15.39
CA HIS A 122 -11.18 -5.63 16.67
C HIS A 122 -11.96 -6.94 16.56
N ARG A 123 -13.00 -7.00 15.71
CA ARG A 123 -13.92 -8.13 15.66
C ARG A 123 -13.73 -9.05 14.46
N CYS A 124 -13.38 -8.52 13.29
CA CYS A 124 -13.23 -9.34 12.08
C CYS A 124 -11.82 -9.93 11.95
N LEU A 125 -10.76 -9.16 12.24
CA LEU A 125 -9.39 -9.65 12.03
C LEU A 125 -9.00 -10.86 12.89
N PRO A 126 -9.40 -10.98 14.17
CA PRO A 126 -9.12 -12.18 14.94
C PRO A 126 -9.75 -13.45 14.35
N ILE A 127 -10.95 -13.34 13.77
CA ILE A 127 -11.63 -14.46 13.10
C ILE A 127 -10.80 -14.94 11.90
N LEU A 128 -10.33 -14.00 11.07
CA LEU A 128 -9.51 -14.31 9.90
C LEU A 128 -8.11 -14.81 10.31
N GLY A 129 -7.55 -14.26 11.39
CA GLY A 129 -6.25 -14.65 11.94
C GLY A 129 -6.21 -16.09 12.47
N ALA A 130 -7.36 -16.67 12.82
CA ALA A 130 -7.46 -18.07 13.21
C ALA A 130 -7.29 -19.05 12.03
N GLY A 131 -7.38 -18.59 10.78
CA GLY A 131 -7.16 -19.45 9.61
C GLY A 131 -7.76 -18.91 8.31
N ALA A 132 -7.13 -17.91 7.69
CA ALA A 132 -7.63 -17.26 6.47
C ALA A 132 -7.79 -18.17 5.24
N ALA A 133 -7.36 -19.43 5.29
CA ALA A 133 -7.63 -20.43 4.26
C ALA A 133 -9.00 -21.12 4.43
N ASP A 134 -9.66 -20.98 5.59
CA ASP A 134 -10.97 -21.59 5.87
C ASP A 134 -12.12 -20.66 5.48
N PRO A 135 -12.94 -21.00 4.46
CA PRO A 135 -14.09 -20.20 4.04
C PRO A 135 -15.12 -19.93 5.15
N LYS A 136 -15.21 -20.79 6.18
CA LYS A 136 -16.15 -20.62 7.29
C LYS A 136 -15.77 -19.45 8.21
N LEU A 137 -14.48 -19.17 8.32
CA LEU A 137 -13.98 -18.01 9.06
C LEU A 137 -14.28 -16.72 8.28
N TRP A 138 -14.25 -16.77 6.95
CA TRP A 138 -14.68 -15.64 6.11
C TRP A 138 -16.18 -15.39 6.24
N ASP A 139 -17.01 -16.43 6.23
CA ASP A 139 -18.45 -16.31 6.47
C ASP A 139 -18.73 -15.65 7.83
N SER A 140 -18.04 -16.09 8.89
CA SER A 140 -18.15 -15.51 10.23
C SER A 140 -17.70 -14.04 10.28
N ALA A 141 -16.62 -13.68 9.60
CA ALA A 141 -16.12 -12.31 9.53
C ALA A 141 -17.08 -11.38 8.76
N VAL A 142 -17.67 -11.87 7.66
CA VAL A 142 -18.68 -11.16 6.85
C VAL A 142 -19.95 -10.90 7.66
N ARG A 143 -20.45 -11.91 8.41
CA ARG A 143 -21.58 -11.72 9.34
C ARG A 143 -21.28 -10.65 10.36
N THR A 144 -20.10 -10.72 10.97
CA THR A 144 -19.64 -9.77 11.98
C THR A 144 -19.56 -8.35 11.43
N ALA A 145 -19.04 -8.16 10.20
CA ALA A 145 -19.01 -6.87 9.53
C ALA A 145 -20.43 -6.32 9.27
N GLY A 146 -21.36 -7.17 8.84
CA GLY A 146 -22.77 -6.78 8.67
C GLY A 146 -23.44 -6.33 9.97
N VAL A 147 -23.16 -7.00 11.10
CA VAL A 147 -23.65 -6.58 12.42
C VAL A 147 -23.05 -5.23 12.83
N ILE A 148 -21.75 -5.00 12.62
CA ILE A 148 -21.10 -3.72 12.93
C ILE A 148 -21.74 -2.58 12.13
N LEU A 149 -22.06 -2.81 10.85
CA LEU A 149 -22.77 -1.82 10.02
C LEU A 149 -24.14 -1.47 10.58
N GLU A 150 -24.92 -2.47 11.01
CA GLU A 150 -26.24 -2.28 11.61
C GLU A 150 -26.18 -1.51 12.93
N GLU A 151 -25.21 -1.84 13.79
CA GLU A 151 -24.99 -1.12 15.06
C GLU A 151 -24.54 0.32 14.82
N ARG A 152 -23.71 0.57 13.80
CA ARG A 152 -23.31 1.94 13.45
C ARG A 152 -24.48 2.75 12.88
N LEU A 153 -25.33 2.14 12.05
CA LEU A 153 -26.58 2.77 11.57
C LEU A 153 -27.47 3.18 12.75
N ARG A 154 -27.59 2.29 13.74
CA ARG A 154 -28.38 2.55 14.95
C ARG A 154 -27.82 3.72 15.75
N ASP A 155 -26.51 3.74 15.97
CA ASP A 155 -25.81 4.80 16.72
C ASP A 155 -25.94 6.17 16.03
N VAL A 156 -25.52 6.28 14.76
CA VAL A 156 -25.58 7.53 14.00
C VAL A 156 -27.02 8.00 13.81
N GLY A 157 -27.94 7.08 13.56
CA GLY A 157 -29.37 7.36 13.43
C GLY A 157 -30.08 7.63 14.74
N MET A 158 -29.43 7.51 15.90
CA MET A 158 -30.04 7.64 17.24
C MET A 158 -31.31 6.79 17.41
N VAL A 159 -31.34 5.59 16.82
CA VAL A 159 -32.51 4.70 16.85
C VAL A 159 -32.47 3.81 18.09
N THR A 160 -33.28 4.13 19.10
CA THR A 160 -33.28 3.39 20.38
C THR A 160 -34.13 2.13 20.38
N ASP A 161 -34.98 1.92 19.38
CA ASP A 161 -35.85 0.74 19.30
C ASP A 161 -35.03 -0.52 18.95
N PRO A 162 -34.89 -1.49 19.87
CA PRO A 162 -34.09 -2.69 19.63
C PRO A 162 -34.71 -3.62 18.58
N HIS A 163 -36.00 -3.46 18.26
CA HIS A 163 -36.69 -4.25 17.24
C HIS A 163 -36.58 -3.64 15.84
N ALA A 164 -36.09 -2.40 15.72
CA ALA A 164 -35.75 -1.81 14.44
C ALA A 164 -34.51 -2.51 13.88
N VAL A 165 -34.72 -3.40 12.92
CA VAL A 165 -33.68 -4.20 12.26
C VAL A 165 -33.88 -4.17 10.75
N GLY A 166 -32.85 -4.58 10.00
CA GLY A 166 -33.02 -4.78 8.57
C GLY A 166 -33.37 -3.48 7.84
N GLN A 167 -34.32 -3.58 6.91
CA GLN A 167 -34.82 -2.44 6.15
C GLN A 167 -35.65 -1.46 7.01
N ASP A 168 -36.29 -1.92 8.10
CA ASP A 168 -37.01 -1.03 9.02
C ASP A 168 -36.05 -0.03 9.66
N LEU A 169 -34.91 -0.51 10.17
CA LEU A 169 -33.88 0.37 10.71
C LEU A 169 -33.41 1.41 9.69
N VAL A 170 -33.09 0.98 8.47
CA VAL A 170 -32.64 1.89 7.41
C VAL A 170 -33.69 2.96 7.09
N ASN A 171 -34.98 2.59 7.05
CA ASN A 171 -36.07 3.54 6.82
C ASN A 171 -36.25 4.53 7.98
N ARG A 172 -36.00 4.11 9.22
CA ARG A 172 -36.01 5.02 10.38
C ARG A 172 -34.85 6.02 10.36
N VAL A 173 -33.72 5.67 9.75
CA VAL A 173 -32.56 6.55 9.60
C VAL A 173 -32.72 7.50 8.40
N PHE A 174 -32.97 6.95 7.20
CA PHE A 174 -32.93 7.70 5.93
C PHE A 174 -34.29 7.90 5.26
N GLY A 175 -35.39 7.45 5.87
CA GLY A 175 -36.73 7.69 5.35
C GLY A 175 -37.05 9.17 5.22
N LYS A 176 -38.17 9.51 4.57
CA LYS A 176 -38.60 10.92 4.39
C LYS A 176 -38.73 11.66 5.72
N THR A 177 -39.10 10.92 6.77
CA THR A 177 -39.21 11.38 8.16
C THR A 177 -38.16 10.71 9.05
N GLY A 178 -37.08 10.20 8.46
CA GLY A 178 -36.02 9.52 9.18
C GLY A 178 -35.16 10.49 9.99
N THR A 179 -34.42 9.96 10.96
CA THR A 179 -33.62 10.77 11.91
C THR A 179 -32.53 11.59 11.23
N LEU A 180 -31.99 11.14 10.09
CA LEU A 180 -30.99 11.87 9.31
C LEU A 180 -31.58 12.62 8.12
N ALA A 181 -32.91 12.69 7.95
CA ALA A 181 -33.51 13.35 6.78
C ALA A 181 -33.03 14.80 6.61
N GLY A 182 -32.84 15.53 7.71
CA GLY A 182 -32.36 16.92 7.71
C GLY A 182 -30.86 17.09 7.41
N LYS A 183 -30.07 16.02 7.31
CA LYS A 183 -28.64 16.08 6.95
C LYS A 183 -28.41 16.24 5.44
N PHE A 184 -29.46 16.06 4.63
CA PHE A 184 -29.37 16.09 3.18
C PHE A 184 -30.01 17.35 2.61
N ALA A 185 -29.30 18.02 1.70
CA ALA A 185 -29.84 19.17 0.98
C ALA A 185 -30.85 18.77 -0.11
N HIS A 186 -30.73 17.55 -0.63
CA HIS A 186 -31.56 17.04 -1.72
C HIS A 186 -32.14 15.67 -1.39
N ASP A 187 -33.45 15.50 -1.62
CA ASP A 187 -34.15 14.24 -1.38
C ASP A 187 -33.56 13.06 -2.15
N ALA A 188 -33.04 13.30 -3.35
CA ALA A 188 -32.39 12.27 -4.17
C ALA A 188 -31.13 11.69 -3.50
N GLU A 189 -30.36 12.52 -2.80
CA GLU A 189 -29.16 12.06 -2.09
C GLU A 189 -29.53 11.21 -0.87
N ARG A 190 -30.54 11.66 -0.11
CA ARG A 190 -31.12 10.89 1.00
C ARG A 190 -31.64 9.53 0.52
N GLU A 191 -32.38 9.50 -0.58
CA GLU A 191 -32.91 8.27 -1.17
C GLU A 191 -31.80 7.35 -1.67
N GLY A 192 -30.73 7.90 -2.27
CA GLY A 192 -29.54 7.14 -2.64
C GLY A 192 -28.88 6.44 -1.44
N HIS A 193 -28.73 7.14 -0.31
CA HIS A 193 -28.24 6.52 0.93
C HIS A 193 -29.21 5.44 1.41
N ARG A 194 -30.50 5.76 1.52
CA ARG A 194 -31.53 4.80 1.95
C ARG A 194 -31.47 3.51 1.13
N ASP A 195 -31.42 3.62 -0.18
CA ASP A 195 -31.43 2.48 -1.09
C ASP A 195 -30.12 1.69 -1.06
N LEU A 196 -28.98 2.38 -0.91
CA LEU A 196 -27.68 1.74 -0.73
C LEU A 196 -27.64 0.90 0.54
N TYR A 197 -27.95 1.48 1.70
CA TYR A 197 -27.92 0.75 2.97
C TYR A 197 -29.00 -0.34 3.04
N ALA A 198 -30.20 -0.09 2.51
CA ALA A 198 -31.25 -1.12 2.42
C ALA A 198 -30.82 -2.27 1.51
N GLY A 199 -30.18 -1.96 0.38
CA GLY A 199 -29.64 -2.94 -0.56
C GLY A 199 -28.55 -3.80 0.07
N VAL A 200 -27.60 -3.19 0.81
CA VAL A 200 -26.54 -3.92 1.50
C VAL A 200 -27.11 -4.86 2.56
N VAL A 201 -28.06 -4.37 3.36
CA VAL A 201 -28.71 -5.18 4.39
C VAL A 201 -29.52 -6.31 3.77
N GLY A 202 -30.27 -6.03 2.70
CA GLY A 202 -31.10 -7.00 2.01
C GLY A 202 -30.32 -8.06 1.23
N ALA A 203 -29.24 -7.67 0.54
CA ALA A 203 -28.50 -8.53 -0.38
C ALA A 203 -27.34 -9.29 0.27
N PHE A 204 -26.76 -8.76 1.35
CA PHE A 204 -25.60 -9.38 2.00
C PHE A 204 -25.93 -9.83 3.42
N ARG A 205 -26.34 -8.89 4.29
CA ARG A 205 -26.58 -9.19 5.71
C ARG A 205 -27.70 -10.22 5.89
N ASN A 206 -28.84 -10.06 5.22
CA ASN A 206 -29.98 -10.97 5.38
C ASN A 206 -29.66 -12.40 4.92
N PRO A 207 -29.09 -12.64 3.72
CA PRO A 207 -28.61 -13.96 3.33
C PRO A 207 -27.59 -14.53 4.32
N SER A 208 -26.59 -13.75 4.72
CA SER A 208 -25.62 -14.11 5.76
C SER A 208 -26.21 -14.16 7.18
N ALA A 209 -27.49 -13.88 7.40
CA ALA A 209 -28.15 -14.12 8.68
C ALA A 209 -29.00 -15.41 8.64
N HIS A 210 -29.44 -15.81 7.45
CA HIS A 210 -30.38 -16.91 7.26
C HIS A 210 -29.75 -18.16 6.61
N ARG A 211 -28.57 -18.06 6.02
CA ARG A 211 -27.90 -19.14 5.27
C ARG A 211 -26.40 -19.15 5.56
N LEU A 212 -25.76 -20.30 5.42
CA LEU A 212 -24.30 -20.43 5.31
C LEU A 212 -23.90 -20.14 3.86
N VAL A 213 -22.98 -19.20 3.64
CA VAL A 213 -22.58 -18.76 2.29
C VAL A 213 -21.14 -19.19 1.98
N ASP A 214 -20.27 -19.29 3.00
CA ASP A 214 -18.87 -19.73 2.89
C ASP A 214 -18.11 -19.03 1.74
N PRO A 215 -18.00 -17.68 1.77
CA PRO A 215 -17.43 -16.91 0.68
C PRO A 215 -15.93 -17.18 0.51
N THR A 216 -15.42 -16.98 -0.70
CA THR A 216 -13.99 -17.01 -0.94
C THR A 216 -13.28 -15.87 -0.18
N PRO A 217 -11.97 -15.98 0.11
CA PRO A 217 -11.20 -14.90 0.72
C PRO A 217 -11.30 -13.56 -0.03
N HIS A 218 -11.40 -13.63 -1.37
CA HIS A 218 -11.55 -12.45 -2.21
C HIS A 218 -12.91 -11.77 -2.01
N GLU A 219 -14.00 -12.54 -2.03
CA GLU A 219 -15.36 -12.02 -1.81
C GLU A 219 -15.55 -11.49 -0.38
N GLY A 220 -15.09 -12.25 0.61
CA GLY A 220 -15.18 -11.86 2.02
C GLY A 220 -14.37 -10.60 2.32
N GLY A 221 -13.14 -10.52 1.80
CA GLY A 221 -12.30 -9.31 1.92
C GLY A 221 -12.95 -8.10 1.25
N ALA A 222 -13.47 -8.25 0.03
CA ALA A 222 -14.13 -7.16 -0.69
C ALA A 222 -15.35 -6.63 0.08
N PHE A 223 -16.16 -7.52 0.67
CA PHE A 223 -17.29 -7.12 1.49
C PHE A 223 -16.85 -6.36 2.75
N ILE A 224 -15.80 -6.80 3.45
CA ILE A 224 -15.30 -6.10 4.64
C ILE A 224 -14.82 -4.69 4.30
N VAL A 225 -14.11 -4.50 3.18
CA VAL A 225 -13.71 -3.16 2.70
C VAL A 225 -14.92 -2.31 2.35
N PHE A 226 -15.90 -2.92 1.69
CA PHE A 226 -17.10 -2.19 1.32
C PHE A 226 -17.84 -1.72 2.58
N VAL A 227 -17.99 -2.56 3.60
CA VAL A 227 -18.52 -2.17 4.90
C VAL A 227 -17.68 -1.04 5.52
N ASN A 228 -16.35 -1.12 5.47
CA ASN A 228 -15.49 -0.03 5.96
C ASN A 228 -15.78 1.32 5.29
N LEU A 229 -16.00 1.35 3.99
CA LEU A 229 -16.41 2.55 3.26
C LEU A 229 -17.78 3.06 3.74
N LEU A 230 -18.75 2.14 3.90
CA LEU A 230 -20.10 2.49 4.36
C LEU A 230 -20.10 3.05 5.79
N LEU A 231 -19.25 2.53 6.69
CA LEU A 231 -19.09 3.05 8.05
C LEU A 231 -18.58 4.50 8.03
N LYS A 232 -17.55 4.79 7.22
CA LYS A 232 -17.04 6.16 7.04
C LYS A 232 -18.12 7.10 6.53
N LYS A 233 -18.90 6.67 5.52
CA LYS A 233 -20.03 7.44 5.00
C LYS A 233 -21.11 7.71 6.03
N LEU A 234 -21.34 6.81 6.98
CA LEU A 234 -22.25 7.06 8.10
C LEU A 234 -21.68 8.07 9.09
N ASP A 235 -20.41 7.92 9.45
CA ASP A 235 -19.79 8.82 10.42
C ASP A 235 -19.73 10.27 9.92
N ASP A 236 -19.57 10.47 8.61
CA ASP A 236 -19.64 11.79 7.96
C ASP A 236 -21.01 12.48 8.13
N LEU A 237 -22.07 11.72 8.44
CA LEU A 237 -23.43 12.23 8.64
C LEU A 237 -23.76 12.55 10.11
N ARG A 238 -22.85 12.28 11.05
CA ARG A 238 -23.01 12.62 12.47
C ARG A 238 -23.27 14.11 12.67
#